data_AF-A0A914VU63-F1
#
_entry.id   AF-A0A914VU63-F1
#
_cell.length_a   1.000
_cell.length_b   1.000
_cell.length_c   1.000
_cell.angle_alpha   90.00
_cell.angle_beta   90.00
_cell.angle_gamma   90.00
#
_symmetry.space_group_name_H-M   'P 1'
#
loop_
_entity.id
_entity.type
_entity.pdbx_description
1 polymer ?
#
loop_
_entity_poly.entity_id
_entity_poly.type
_entity_poly.pdbx_seq_one_letter_code
_entity_poly.pdbx_strand_id
1 'polypeptide(L)'
;MVKRKTRKSDSGGKKSLKGVPTVEAIQKTEINEMAVKYWAPYVKKHLPFDAKIVQHLYTNELLGSLFSHNKVVLLEFSQYLEAFLWPNYNPKTSPNEHLLSIIAMVNEKYRERVPAWGCFVRDPEKFNGFFRKVLEAALDEKEELAKIEQSLVLTFLVHCFDSVEVDVVRAAVQRLASLPCWINLLPTQREDQFAQNTKLKKFWQVIQKHDAKLDKDQLQVAEFERRFLWRLLHKFFDVLDDIPLEGEIDMLTVHYCERALELMIDLEALLPTRRFFNALLDASHAITRCTLSALIRREEGALFCELLQMLRFYAKFEIDDV
;
A
#
# COMPACT_ATOMS: atom_id res chain seq x y z
N MET A 1 60.16 18.36 -41.89
CA MET A 1 60.57 17.18 -41.11
C MET A 1 60.39 17.53 -39.62
N VAL A 2 59.98 16.56 -38.80
CA VAL A 2 59.85 16.61 -37.31
C VAL A 2 58.46 16.93 -36.70
N LYS A 3 57.70 15.82 -36.54
CA LYS A 3 56.95 15.30 -35.37
C LYS A 3 55.86 16.15 -34.68
N ARG A 4 54.60 15.76 -34.96
CA ARG A 4 53.40 15.90 -34.10
C ARG A 4 53.59 15.17 -32.76
N LYS A 5 53.33 15.86 -31.65
CA LYS A 5 53.10 15.26 -30.32
C LYS A 5 51.62 14.90 -30.18
N THR A 6 51.32 13.61 -30.09
CA THR A 6 50.02 13.04 -29.74
C THR A 6 49.75 13.24 -28.24
N ARG A 7 48.68 13.96 -27.90
CA ARG A 7 48.06 13.91 -26.56
C ARG A 7 47.24 12.63 -26.47
N LYS A 8 47.59 11.76 -25.51
CA LYS A 8 46.76 10.61 -25.13
C LYS A 8 45.41 11.12 -24.61
N SER A 9 44.34 10.63 -25.22
CA SER A 9 42.98 10.67 -24.69
C SER A 9 42.89 9.65 -23.55
N ASP A 10 42.76 10.13 -22.32
CA ASP A 10 42.41 9.26 -21.20
C ASP A 10 40.89 9.22 -21.06
N SER A 11 40.39 8.00 -21.01
CA SER A 11 39.01 7.59 -21.22
C SER A 11 38.20 7.67 -19.93
N GLY A 12 37.02 8.30 -20.05
CA GLY A 12 35.77 7.91 -19.39
C GLY A 12 35.83 7.44 -17.94
N GLY A 13 35.78 8.39 -17.00
CA GLY A 13 35.39 8.10 -15.62
C GLY A 13 33.94 7.58 -15.58
N LYS A 14 33.76 6.28 -15.32
CA LYS A 14 32.47 5.71 -14.93
C LYS A 14 32.05 6.33 -13.61
N LYS A 15 31.02 7.18 -13.64
CA LYS A 15 30.25 7.52 -12.43
C LYS A 15 29.65 6.23 -11.89
N SER A 16 30.08 5.79 -10.71
CA SER A 16 29.43 4.69 -10.01
C SER A 16 28.02 5.11 -9.64
N LEU A 17 27.02 4.37 -10.11
CA LEU A 17 25.66 4.42 -9.56
C LEU A 17 25.75 3.93 -8.11
N LYS A 18 25.61 4.85 -7.15
CA LYS A 18 25.54 4.52 -5.72
C LYS A 18 24.29 3.66 -5.50
N GLY A 19 24.45 2.39 -5.10
CA GLY A 19 23.36 1.56 -4.60
C GLY A 19 23.26 0.15 -5.22
N VAL A 20 23.74 -0.06 -6.45
CA VAL A 20 23.64 -1.38 -7.10
C VAL A 20 24.80 -2.27 -6.64
N PRO A 21 24.57 -3.41 -5.97
CA PRO A 21 25.63 -4.33 -5.56
C PRO A 21 26.32 -4.92 -6.79
N THR A 22 27.65 -5.11 -6.73
CA THR A 22 28.38 -5.78 -7.81
C THR A 22 27.95 -7.25 -7.89
N VAL A 23 27.99 -7.84 -9.10
CA VAL A 23 27.61 -9.26 -9.32
C VAL A 23 28.33 -10.21 -8.36
N GLU A 24 29.60 -9.93 -8.05
CA GLU A 24 30.40 -10.70 -7.09
C GLU A 24 29.92 -10.55 -5.63
N ALA A 25 29.39 -9.38 -5.26
CA ALA A 25 28.79 -9.17 -3.94
C ALA A 25 27.44 -9.87 -3.82
N ILE A 26 26.63 -9.86 -4.89
CA ILE A 26 25.34 -10.56 -4.96
C ILE A 26 25.52 -12.07 -4.75
N GLN A 27 26.51 -12.66 -5.43
CA GLN A 27 26.76 -14.10 -5.39
C GLN A 27 27.10 -14.66 -4.01
N LYS A 28 27.59 -13.82 -3.09
CA LYS A 28 27.99 -14.21 -1.73
C LYS A 28 26.89 -14.01 -0.68
N THR A 29 25.70 -13.58 -1.10
CA THR A 29 24.59 -13.34 -0.16
C THR A 29 23.79 -14.61 0.10
N GLU A 30 23.32 -14.76 1.33
CA GLU A 30 22.41 -15.84 1.71
C GLU A 30 21.14 -15.86 0.84
N ILE A 31 20.61 -14.67 0.50
CA ILE A 31 19.48 -14.51 -0.43
C ILE A 31 19.77 -15.19 -1.77
N ASN A 32 20.95 -14.98 -2.36
CA ASN A 32 21.29 -15.59 -3.64
C ASN A 32 21.47 -17.11 -3.53
N GLU A 33 22.05 -17.61 -2.44
CA GLU A 33 22.15 -19.05 -2.20
C GLU A 33 20.77 -19.71 -2.09
N MET A 34 19.83 -19.08 -1.39
CA MET A 34 18.45 -19.54 -1.28
C MET A 34 17.74 -19.47 -2.64
N ALA A 35 17.91 -18.37 -3.38
CA ALA A 35 17.31 -18.21 -4.70
C ALA A 35 17.74 -19.35 -5.63
N VAL A 36 19.05 -19.63 -5.74
CA VAL A 36 19.58 -20.71 -6.57
C VAL A 36 18.97 -22.07 -6.21
N LYS A 37 18.77 -22.34 -4.92
CA LYS A 37 18.21 -23.62 -4.44
C LYS A 37 16.71 -23.76 -4.74
N TYR A 38 15.93 -22.67 -4.69
CA TYR A 38 14.47 -22.76 -4.60
C TYR A 38 13.68 -22.11 -5.75
N TRP A 39 14.16 -21.03 -6.39
CA TRP A 39 13.34 -20.33 -7.39
C TRP A 39 14.06 -19.56 -8.51
N ALA A 40 15.38 -19.39 -8.44
CA ALA A 40 16.11 -18.54 -9.36
C ALA A 40 15.89 -18.95 -10.84
N PRO A 41 15.49 -18.02 -11.72
CA PRO A 41 15.01 -18.33 -13.07
C PRO A 41 16.08 -18.95 -13.98
N TYR A 42 17.36 -18.79 -13.64
CA TYR A 42 18.49 -19.31 -14.39
C TYR A 42 18.91 -20.73 -13.98
N VAL A 43 18.21 -21.36 -13.02
CA VAL A 43 18.45 -22.73 -12.57
C VAL A 43 17.32 -23.63 -13.05
N LYS A 44 17.65 -24.84 -13.55
CA LYS A 44 16.65 -25.75 -14.15
C LYS A 44 15.92 -26.66 -13.16
N LYS A 45 16.51 -26.92 -12.00
CA LYS A 45 15.97 -27.84 -10.99
C LYS A 45 16.06 -27.17 -9.63
N HIS A 46 14.91 -27.02 -8.99
CA HIS A 46 14.77 -26.45 -7.66
C HIS A 46 14.33 -27.50 -6.65
N LEU A 47 14.61 -27.23 -5.38
CA LEU A 47 13.96 -27.92 -4.27
C LEU A 47 12.46 -27.57 -4.23
N PRO A 48 11.61 -28.45 -3.66
CA PRO A 48 10.19 -28.15 -3.49
C PRO A 48 9.98 -26.93 -2.59
N PHE A 49 8.81 -26.29 -2.74
CA PHE A 49 8.42 -25.17 -1.90
C PHE A 49 8.43 -25.55 -0.41
N ASP A 50 9.02 -24.68 0.41
CA ASP A 50 9.00 -24.75 1.86
C ASP A 50 8.65 -23.38 2.44
N ALA A 51 7.52 -23.30 3.14
CA ALA A 51 7.03 -22.07 3.76
C ALA A 51 8.01 -21.50 4.80
N LYS A 52 8.86 -22.34 5.41
CA LYS A 52 9.89 -21.89 6.35
C LYS A 52 10.92 -20.98 5.70
N ILE A 53 11.16 -21.12 4.40
CA ILE A 53 12.07 -20.24 3.66
C ILE A 53 11.49 -18.83 3.58
N VAL A 54 10.18 -18.71 3.32
CA VAL A 54 9.50 -17.40 3.31
C VAL A 54 9.58 -16.76 4.70
N GLN A 55 9.29 -17.53 5.75
CA GLN A 55 9.38 -17.04 7.12
C GLN A 55 10.81 -16.60 7.48
N HIS A 56 11.82 -17.41 7.16
CA HIS A 56 13.23 -17.10 7.42
C HIS A 56 13.68 -15.83 6.70
N LEU A 57 13.39 -15.71 5.41
CA LEU A 57 13.74 -14.52 4.62
C LEU A 57 12.99 -13.29 5.13
N TYR A 58 11.72 -13.45 5.49
CA TYR A 58 10.95 -12.35 6.06
C TYR A 58 11.56 -11.86 7.39
N THR A 59 11.72 -12.74 8.37
CA THR A 59 12.19 -12.37 9.71
C THR A 59 13.63 -11.86 9.69
N ASN A 60 14.53 -12.54 8.99
CA ASN A 60 15.97 -12.23 9.08
C ASN A 60 16.45 -11.22 8.03
N GLU A 61 15.89 -11.27 6.81
CA GLU A 61 16.41 -10.46 5.69
C GLU A 61 15.55 -9.23 5.41
N LEU A 62 14.22 -9.33 5.54
CA LEU A 62 13.31 -8.19 5.34
C LEU A 62 13.12 -7.42 6.65
N LEU A 63 12.36 -7.96 7.60
CA LEU A 63 12.02 -7.28 8.86
C LEU A 63 13.25 -7.01 9.72
N GLY A 64 14.15 -8.00 9.87
CA GLY A 64 15.38 -7.88 10.65
C GLY A 64 16.36 -6.82 10.13
N SER A 65 16.23 -6.42 8.86
CA SER A 65 16.99 -5.32 8.25
C SER A 65 16.19 -4.02 8.11
N LEU A 66 14.98 -3.97 8.68
CA LEU A 66 14.00 -2.88 8.52
C LEU A 66 13.72 -2.58 7.04
N PHE A 67 13.52 -3.63 6.25
CA PHE A 67 13.29 -3.57 4.80
C PHE A 67 14.39 -2.81 4.07
N SER A 68 15.65 -3.12 4.39
CA SER A 68 16.81 -2.51 3.74
C SER A 68 16.69 -2.63 2.23
N HIS A 69 16.72 -1.48 1.53
CA HIS A 69 16.56 -1.43 0.08
C HIS A 69 17.45 -2.43 -0.66
N ASN A 70 18.72 -2.57 -0.27
CA ASN A 70 19.64 -3.52 -0.89
C ASN A 70 19.14 -4.98 -0.80
N LYS A 71 18.55 -5.40 0.33
CA LYS A 71 18.03 -6.75 0.53
C LYS A 71 16.76 -6.98 -0.29
N VAL A 72 15.87 -5.97 -0.32
CA VAL A 72 14.63 -6.03 -1.10
C VAL A 72 14.91 -6.11 -2.60
N VAL A 73 15.84 -5.29 -3.12
CA VAL A 73 16.29 -5.33 -4.53
C VAL A 73 16.88 -6.69 -4.90
N LEU A 74 17.68 -7.30 -4.02
CA LEU A 74 18.24 -8.63 -4.28
C LEU A 74 17.15 -9.70 -4.44
N LEU A 75 16.11 -9.66 -3.61
CA LEU A 75 14.97 -10.57 -3.70
C LEU A 75 14.17 -10.31 -4.99
N GLU A 76 13.89 -9.05 -5.32
CA GLU A 76 13.19 -8.67 -6.55
C GLU A 76 13.95 -9.16 -7.79
N PHE A 77 15.26 -8.88 -7.87
CA PHE A 77 16.11 -9.27 -9.00
C PHE A 77 16.15 -10.79 -9.22
N SER A 78 16.00 -11.56 -8.14
CA SER A 78 15.93 -13.02 -8.20
C SER A 78 14.56 -13.57 -8.62
N GLN A 79 13.59 -12.71 -8.94
CA GLN A 79 12.18 -13.03 -9.24
C GLN A 79 11.46 -13.71 -8.07
N TYR A 80 11.74 -13.28 -6.84
CA TYR A 80 11.15 -13.88 -5.63
C TYR A 80 9.61 -13.84 -5.64
N LEU A 81 9.01 -12.75 -6.15
CA LEU A 81 7.55 -12.63 -6.25
C LEU A 81 6.95 -13.65 -7.22
N GLU A 82 7.41 -13.64 -8.47
CA GLU A 82 6.81 -14.39 -9.57
C GLU A 82 7.15 -15.88 -9.52
N ALA A 83 8.36 -16.22 -9.05
CA ALA A 83 8.86 -17.59 -9.07
C ALA A 83 8.64 -18.35 -7.75
N PHE A 84 8.50 -17.65 -6.61
CA PHE A 84 8.41 -18.31 -5.31
C PHE A 84 7.19 -17.90 -4.48
N LEU A 85 6.96 -16.60 -4.28
CA LEU A 85 5.90 -16.13 -3.38
C LEU A 85 4.51 -16.37 -3.97
N TRP A 86 4.21 -15.75 -5.11
CA TRP A 86 2.87 -15.73 -5.66
C TRP A 86 2.37 -17.12 -6.05
N PRO A 87 3.15 -18.00 -6.74
CA PRO A 87 2.69 -19.35 -7.06
C PRO A 87 2.28 -20.16 -5.83
N ASN A 88 2.99 -19.99 -4.71
CA ASN A 88 2.80 -20.79 -3.50
C ASN A 88 1.94 -20.12 -2.42
N TYR A 89 1.43 -18.90 -2.67
CA TYR A 89 0.55 -18.21 -1.73
C TYR A 89 -0.85 -18.84 -1.67
N ASN A 90 -1.44 -18.91 -0.48
CA ASN A 90 -2.82 -19.30 -0.28
C ASN A 90 -3.48 -18.34 0.73
N PRO A 91 -4.50 -17.55 0.33
CA PRO A 91 -5.15 -16.58 1.21
C PRO A 91 -5.72 -17.16 2.53
N LYS A 92 -6.01 -18.47 2.57
CA LYS A 92 -6.63 -19.13 3.73
C LYS A 92 -5.61 -19.68 4.71
N THR A 93 -4.41 -20.03 4.24
CA THR A 93 -3.44 -20.80 5.04
C THR A 93 -2.05 -20.17 5.12
N SER A 94 -1.70 -19.27 4.20
CA SER A 94 -0.41 -18.58 4.23
C SER A 94 -0.34 -17.61 5.41
N PRO A 95 0.80 -17.55 6.12
CA PRO A 95 0.96 -16.68 7.27
C PRO A 95 1.27 -15.23 6.85
N ASN A 96 1.29 -14.30 7.81
CA ASN A 96 1.50 -12.87 7.56
C ASN A 96 2.87 -12.58 6.93
N GLU A 97 3.91 -13.33 7.27
CA GLU A 97 5.24 -13.20 6.66
C GLU A 97 5.19 -13.37 5.14
N HIS A 98 4.33 -14.26 4.63
CA HIS A 98 4.13 -14.47 3.20
C HIS A 98 3.36 -13.32 2.57
N LEU A 99 2.30 -12.85 3.22
CA LEU A 99 1.53 -11.67 2.81
C LEU A 99 2.43 -10.43 2.69
N LEU A 100 3.18 -10.12 3.75
CA LEU A 100 4.03 -8.95 3.85
C LEU A 100 5.24 -9.04 2.91
N SER A 101 5.76 -10.24 2.66
CA SER A 101 6.79 -10.46 1.62
C SER A 101 6.28 -10.12 0.21
N ILE A 102 5.04 -10.52 -0.14
CA ILE A 102 4.44 -10.18 -1.44
C ILE A 102 4.28 -8.67 -1.57
N ILE A 103 3.73 -8.04 -0.53
CA ILE A 103 3.57 -6.59 -0.44
C ILE A 103 4.91 -5.88 -0.63
N ALA A 104 5.97 -6.31 0.05
CA ALA A 104 7.30 -5.72 -0.07
C ALA A 104 7.83 -5.78 -1.51
N MET A 105 7.66 -6.91 -2.20
CA MET A 105 8.09 -7.04 -3.59
C MET A 105 7.31 -6.14 -4.54
N VAL A 106 6.00 -5.98 -4.34
CA VAL A 106 5.19 -5.06 -5.15
C VAL A 106 5.63 -3.61 -4.94
N ASN A 107 5.82 -3.19 -3.69
CA ASN A 107 6.30 -1.84 -3.38
C ASN A 107 7.67 -1.56 -3.99
N GLU A 108 8.60 -2.53 -3.96
CA GLU A 108 9.91 -2.37 -4.60
C GLU A 108 9.80 -2.27 -6.12
N LYS A 109 8.91 -3.04 -6.75
CA LYS A 109 8.66 -2.91 -8.19
C LYS A 109 8.16 -1.52 -8.58
N TYR A 110 7.31 -0.91 -7.75
CA TYR A 110 6.89 0.49 -7.94
C TYR A 110 8.05 1.46 -7.79
N ARG A 111 8.88 1.28 -6.76
CA ARG A 111 10.07 2.08 -6.51
C ARG A 111 11.04 2.05 -7.69
N GLU A 112 11.28 0.86 -8.27
CA GLU A 112 12.13 0.65 -9.44
C GLU A 112 11.42 0.94 -10.78
N ARG A 113 10.13 1.31 -10.74
CA ARG A 113 9.30 1.65 -11.90
C ARG A 113 9.20 0.51 -12.93
N VAL A 114 9.08 -0.72 -12.45
CA VAL A 114 8.87 -1.91 -13.27
C VAL A 114 7.45 -2.45 -13.10
N PRO A 115 6.91 -3.22 -14.08
CA PRO A 115 5.54 -3.74 -13.98
C PRO A 115 5.32 -4.62 -12.75
N ALA A 116 4.40 -4.22 -11.87
CA ALA A 116 4.16 -4.91 -10.59
C ALA A 116 3.03 -5.96 -10.66
N TRP A 117 2.05 -5.77 -11.55
CA TRP A 117 0.77 -6.47 -11.46
C TRP A 117 0.66 -7.76 -12.29
N GLY A 118 1.62 -8.02 -13.17
CA GLY A 118 1.50 -9.04 -14.22
C GLY A 118 1.24 -10.46 -13.71
N CYS A 119 1.77 -10.83 -12.55
CA CYS A 119 1.57 -12.17 -11.97
C CYS A 119 0.16 -12.38 -11.40
N PHE A 120 -0.52 -11.32 -10.96
CA PHE A 120 -1.84 -11.39 -10.31
C PHE A 120 -2.99 -11.54 -11.31
N VAL A 121 -2.81 -11.05 -12.55
CA VAL A 121 -3.86 -11.05 -13.59
C VAL A 121 -4.33 -12.48 -13.95
N ARG A 122 -3.46 -13.49 -13.78
CA ARG A 122 -3.77 -14.88 -14.13
C ARG A 122 -4.76 -15.55 -13.18
N ASP A 123 -4.87 -15.08 -11.95
CA ASP A 123 -5.74 -15.66 -10.92
C ASP A 123 -6.41 -14.54 -10.08
N PRO A 124 -7.46 -13.90 -10.64
CA PRO A 124 -8.18 -12.81 -9.97
C PRO A 124 -8.83 -13.21 -8.64
N GLU A 125 -9.28 -14.46 -8.50
CA GLU A 125 -9.91 -14.96 -7.28
C GLU A 125 -8.89 -15.07 -6.14
N LYS A 126 -7.69 -15.59 -6.44
CA LYS A 126 -6.59 -15.60 -5.47
C LYS A 126 -6.17 -14.17 -5.11
N PHE A 127 -6.16 -13.24 -6.06
CA PHE A 127 -5.91 -11.82 -5.76
C PHE A 127 -6.98 -11.22 -4.86
N ASN A 128 -8.26 -11.49 -5.07
CA ASN A 128 -9.33 -11.03 -4.17
C ASN A 128 -9.14 -11.53 -2.74
N GLY A 129 -8.78 -12.81 -2.58
CA GLY A 129 -8.46 -13.38 -1.27
C GLY A 129 -7.22 -12.75 -0.63
N PHE A 130 -6.15 -12.53 -1.42
CA PHE A 130 -4.95 -11.82 -0.98
C PHE A 130 -5.28 -10.38 -0.55
N PHE A 131 -6.01 -9.63 -1.36
CA PHE A 131 -6.39 -8.26 -1.07
C PHE A 131 -7.26 -8.17 0.19
N ARG A 132 -8.17 -9.12 0.41
CA ARG A 132 -8.91 -9.21 1.68
C ARG A 132 -7.97 -9.28 2.89
N LYS A 133 -6.90 -10.06 2.80
CA LYS A 133 -5.86 -10.16 3.85
C LYS A 133 -5.05 -8.88 4.00
N VAL A 134 -4.75 -8.17 2.91
CA VAL A 134 -4.14 -6.83 2.95
C VAL A 134 -5.02 -5.86 3.74
N LEU A 135 -6.33 -5.84 3.49
CA LEU A 135 -7.26 -4.95 4.22
C LEU A 135 -7.35 -5.30 5.71
N GLU A 136 -7.32 -6.59 6.06
CA GLU A 136 -7.26 -7.04 7.47
C GLU A 136 -5.97 -6.54 8.13
N ALA A 137 -4.83 -6.70 7.45
CA ALA A 137 -3.52 -6.23 7.91
C ALA A 137 -3.43 -4.69 8.01
N ALA A 138 -4.11 -3.94 7.14
CA ALA A 138 -4.13 -2.48 7.21
C ALA A 138 -4.87 -1.99 8.46
N LEU A 139 -5.95 -2.66 8.85
CA LEU A 139 -6.67 -2.38 10.09
C LEU A 139 -5.92 -2.90 11.31
N ASP A 140 -5.29 -4.07 11.24
CA ASP A 140 -4.49 -4.66 12.34
C ASP A 140 -5.17 -4.54 13.71
N GLU A 141 -6.42 -4.98 13.82
CA GLU A 141 -7.24 -4.79 15.03
C GLU A 141 -6.69 -5.52 16.27
N LYS A 142 -5.74 -6.42 16.06
CA LYS A 142 -5.07 -7.17 17.13
C LYS A 142 -3.71 -6.57 17.50
N GLU A 143 -3.30 -5.50 16.84
CA GLU A 143 -2.01 -4.83 17.03
C GLU A 143 -0.82 -5.81 16.92
N GLU A 144 -0.89 -6.71 15.93
CA GLU A 144 0.13 -7.74 15.71
C GLU A 144 1.28 -7.23 14.84
N LEU A 145 1.10 -6.14 14.09
CA LEU A 145 2.09 -5.61 13.15
C LEU A 145 2.87 -4.43 13.74
N ALA A 146 4.18 -4.46 13.57
CA ALA A 146 5.05 -3.32 13.85
C ALA A 146 4.73 -2.14 12.92
N LYS A 147 5.04 -0.90 13.36
CA LYS A 147 4.72 0.31 12.59
C LYS A 147 5.34 0.36 11.20
N ILE A 148 6.52 -0.23 11.02
CA ILE A 148 7.15 -0.37 9.70
C ILE A 148 6.35 -1.29 8.77
N GLU A 149 5.79 -2.39 9.29
CA GLU A 149 4.94 -3.32 8.55
C GLU A 149 3.60 -2.67 8.20
N GLN A 150 3.00 -1.92 9.13
CA GLN A 150 1.78 -1.16 8.87
C GLN A 150 2.00 -0.12 7.75
N SER A 151 3.13 0.60 7.78
CA SER A 151 3.51 1.57 6.73
C SER A 151 3.74 0.89 5.37
N LEU A 152 4.31 -0.33 5.38
CA LEU A 152 4.49 -1.14 4.19
C LEU A 152 3.14 -1.52 3.55
N VAL A 153 2.15 -1.90 4.37
CA VAL A 153 0.79 -2.21 3.92
C VAL A 153 0.10 -0.96 3.35
N LEU A 154 0.22 0.19 4.00
CA LEU A 154 -0.34 1.45 3.49
C LEU A 154 0.25 1.84 2.13
N THR A 155 1.57 1.70 1.98
CA THR A 155 2.26 1.97 0.71
C THR A 155 1.74 1.09 -0.42
N PHE A 156 1.46 -0.19 -0.12
CA PHE A 156 0.83 -1.08 -1.10
C PHE A 156 -0.58 -0.66 -1.48
N LEU A 157 -1.37 -0.18 -0.50
CA LEU A 157 -2.72 0.33 -0.79
C LEU A 157 -2.67 1.58 -1.67
N VAL A 158 -1.72 2.50 -1.42
CA VAL A 158 -1.45 3.65 -2.31
C VAL A 158 -1.24 3.16 -3.74
N HIS A 159 -0.32 2.21 -3.94
CA HIS A 159 -0.06 1.63 -5.26
C HIS A 159 -1.29 0.97 -5.90
N CYS A 160 -2.17 0.34 -5.11
CA CYS A 160 -3.42 -0.20 -5.62
C CYS A 160 -4.37 0.90 -6.13
N PHE A 161 -4.50 2.03 -5.43
CA PHE A 161 -5.33 3.15 -5.88
C PHE A 161 -4.72 3.89 -7.08
N ASP A 162 -3.39 3.91 -7.19
CA ASP A 162 -2.68 4.44 -8.36
C ASP A 162 -2.81 3.57 -9.61
N SER A 163 -3.20 2.30 -9.47
CA SER A 163 -3.29 1.34 -10.58
C SER A 163 -4.71 0.90 -10.93
N VAL A 164 -5.65 1.84 -10.90
CA VAL A 164 -7.05 1.62 -11.34
C VAL A 164 -7.19 1.28 -12.84
N GLU A 165 -6.15 1.48 -13.65
CA GLU A 165 -6.10 0.99 -15.03
C GLU A 165 -6.01 -0.54 -15.12
N VAL A 166 -5.50 -1.20 -14.08
CA VAL A 166 -5.35 -2.66 -14.04
C VAL A 166 -6.64 -3.30 -13.55
N ASP A 167 -7.31 -4.08 -14.41
CA ASP A 167 -8.65 -4.63 -14.16
C ASP A 167 -8.80 -5.36 -12.82
N VAL A 168 -7.83 -6.22 -12.46
CA VAL A 168 -7.89 -7.00 -11.21
C VAL A 168 -7.77 -6.11 -9.97
N VAL A 169 -6.96 -5.05 -10.05
CA VAL A 169 -6.77 -4.06 -8.99
C VAL A 169 -8.00 -3.16 -8.89
N ARG A 170 -8.46 -2.61 -10.02
CA ARG A 170 -9.68 -1.80 -10.10
C ARG A 170 -10.88 -2.51 -9.50
N ALA A 171 -11.07 -3.79 -9.84
CA ALA A 171 -12.17 -4.58 -9.33
C ALA A 171 -12.15 -4.74 -7.80
N ALA A 172 -10.96 -4.72 -7.20
CA ALA A 172 -10.75 -4.80 -5.75
C ALA A 172 -10.95 -3.45 -5.06
N VAL A 173 -10.29 -2.39 -5.53
CA VAL A 173 -10.31 -1.07 -4.86
C VAL A 173 -11.63 -0.32 -5.02
N GLN A 174 -12.35 -0.51 -6.14
CA GLN A 174 -13.63 0.18 -6.37
C GLN A 174 -14.69 -0.18 -5.32
N ARG A 175 -14.59 -1.37 -4.70
CA ARG A 175 -15.54 -1.81 -3.66
C ARG A 175 -15.40 -0.97 -2.38
N LEU A 176 -14.21 -0.41 -2.15
CA LEU A 176 -13.88 0.38 -0.95
C LEU A 176 -14.37 1.83 -1.07
N ALA A 177 -14.30 2.42 -2.26
CA ALA A 177 -14.64 3.82 -2.54
C ALA A 177 -15.86 3.93 -3.48
N SER A 178 -16.96 3.28 -3.11
CA SER A 178 -18.23 3.31 -3.85
C SER A 178 -19.37 3.82 -2.99
N LEU A 179 -20.51 4.20 -3.59
CA LEU A 179 -21.70 4.72 -2.88
C LEU A 179 -22.05 3.96 -1.58
N PRO A 180 -22.03 2.60 -1.52
CA PRO A 180 -22.21 1.84 -0.30
C PRO A 180 -21.37 2.27 0.93
N CYS A 181 -20.20 2.90 0.74
CA CYS A 181 -19.37 3.38 1.85
C CYS A 181 -20.04 4.50 2.67
N TRP A 182 -21.08 5.15 2.12
CA TRP A 182 -21.88 6.15 2.85
C TRP A 182 -22.71 5.54 3.99
N ILE A 183 -22.68 4.23 4.20
CA ILE A 183 -23.22 3.61 5.42
C ILE A 183 -22.61 4.21 6.70
N ASN A 184 -21.40 4.75 6.61
CA ASN A 184 -20.68 5.38 7.72
C ASN A 184 -21.10 6.83 7.98
N LEU A 185 -21.79 7.48 7.05
CA LEU A 185 -22.32 8.83 7.24
C LEU A 185 -23.57 8.82 8.12
N LEU A 186 -23.79 9.89 8.87
CA LEU A 186 -25.05 10.10 9.59
C LEU A 186 -26.21 10.17 8.59
N PRO A 187 -27.43 9.74 8.98
CA PRO A 187 -28.59 9.81 8.09
C PRO A 187 -28.84 11.20 7.51
N THR A 188 -28.67 12.25 8.31
CA THR A 188 -28.83 13.66 7.87
C THR A 188 -27.79 14.04 6.82
N GLN A 189 -26.51 13.76 7.07
CA GLN A 189 -25.42 14.00 6.12
C GLN A 189 -25.67 13.28 4.79
N ARG A 190 -26.11 12.02 4.82
CA ARG A 190 -26.48 11.30 3.59
C ARG A 190 -27.62 11.96 2.82
N GLU A 191 -28.65 12.42 3.52
CA GLU A 191 -29.78 13.08 2.87
C GLU A 191 -29.36 14.41 2.23
N ASP A 192 -28.43 15.15 2.84
CA ASP A 192 -27.85 16.36 2.24
C ASP A 192 -27.10 16.03 0.94
N GLN A 193 -26.31 14.95 0.92
CA GLN A 193 -25.65 14.47 -0.30
C GLN A 193 -26.66 14.04 -1.38
N PHE A 194 -27.75 13.37 -0.99
CA PHE A 194 -28.81 12.98 -1.92
C PHE A 194 -29.63 14.16 -2.46
N ALA A 195 -29.73 15.25 -1.70
CA ALA A 195 -30.39 16.47 -2.17
C ALA A 195 -29.63 17.11 -3.33
N GLN A 196 -28.29 17.00 -3.32
CA GLN A 196 -27.44 17.46 -4.42
C GLN A 196 -27.59 16.56 -5.67
N ASN A 197 -27.76 15.25 -5.49
CA ASN A 197 -28.04 14.33 -6.60
C ASN A 197 -29.07 13.24 -6.24
N THR A 198 -30.33 13.50 -6.62
CA THR A 198 -31.46 12.59 -6.32
C THR A 198 -31.35 11.21 -7.00
N LYS A 199 -30.52 11.03 -8.04
CA LYS A 199 -30.28 9.71 -8.65
C LYS A 199 -29.53 8.79 -7.69
N LEU A 200 -28.59 9.33 -6.89
CA LEU A 200 -27.85 8.56 -5.89
C LEU A 200 -28.78 7.94 -4.86
N LYS A 201 -29.85 8.66 -4.45
CA LYS A 201 -30.88 8.12 -3.54
C LYS A 201 -31.57 6.88 -4.10
N LYS A 202 -31.85 6.87 -5.42
CA LYS A 202 -32.44 5.70 -6.09
C LYS A 202 -31.46 4.52 -6.10
N PHE A 203 -30.18 4.76 -6.41
CA PHE A 203 -29.16 3.72 -6.36
C PHE A 203 -28.95 3.17 -4.93
N TRP A 204 -28.94 4.05 -3.93
CA TRP A 204 -28.87 3.66 -2.52
C TRP A 204 -30.02 2.71 -2.12
N GLN A 205 -31.25 3.04 -2.52
CA GLN A 205 -32.41 2.17 -2.28
C GLN A 205 -32.29 0.81 -2.98
N VAL A 206 -31.70 0.76 -4.18
CA VAL A 206 -31.42 -0.50 -4.88
C VAL A 206 -30.38 -1.33 -4.12
N ILE A 207 -29.32 -0.71 -3.63
CA ILE A 207 -28.28 -1.35 -2.79
C ILE A 207 -28.94 -1.93 -1.53
N GLN A 208 -29.76 -1.17 -0.82
CA GLN A 208 -30.46 -1.66 0.38
C GLN A 208 -31.37 -2.86 0.09
N LYS A 209 -32.09 -2.85 -1.05
CA LYS A 209 -32.93 -3.99 -1.47
C LYS A 209 -32.10 -5.22 -1.86
N HIS A 210 -30.91 -5.01 -2.40
CA HIS A 210 -29.97 -6.09 -2.70
C HIS A 210 -29.41 -6.68 -1.41
N ASP A 211 -28.98 -5.84 -0.47
CA ASP A 211 -28.43 -6.27 0.83
C ASP A 211 -29.42 -7.09 1.65
N ALA A 212 -30.70 -6.74 1.58
CA ALA A 212 -31.78 -7.52 2.21
C ALA A 212 -31.93 -8.96 1.67
N LYS A 213 -31.25 -9.30 0.55
CA LYS A 213 -31.24 -10.64 -0.05
C LYS A 213 -29.93 -11.39 0.16
N LEU A 214 -28.89 -10.74 0.68
CA LEU A 214 -27.62 -11.38 0.97
C LEU A 214 -27.75 -12.30 2.17
N ASP A 215 -27.03 -13.43 2.14
CA ASP A 215 -26.85 -14.21 3.36
C ASP A 215 -25.94 -13.47 4.35
N LYS A 216 -25.85 -14.01 5.57
CA LYS A 216 -25.11 -13.38 6.67
C LYS A 216 -23.62 -13.21 6.34
N ASP A 217 -23.01 -14.19 5.69
CA ASP A 217 -21.56 -14.18 5.42
C ASP A 217 -21.26 -13.21 4.28
N GLN A 218 -22.09 -13.20 3.23
CA GLN A 218 -22.03 -12.23 2.14
C GLN A 218 -22.20 -10.79 2.64
N LEU A 219 -23.17 -10.56 3.53
CA LEU A 219 -23.41 -9.24 4.11
C LEU A 219 -22.22 -8.78 4.96
N GLN A 220 -21.63 -9.66 5.76
CA GLN A 220 -20.45 -9.34 6.56
C GLN A 220 -19.24 -8.94 5.70
N VAL A 221 -19.01 -9.64 4.59
CA VAL A 221 -17.95 -9.27 3.64
C VAL A 221 -18.23 -7.90 3.03
N ALA A 222 -19.46 -7.66 2.58
CA ALA A 222 -19.85 -6.38 1.99
C ALA A 222 -19.74 -5.23 3.01
N GLU A 223 -20.19 -5.41 4.25
CA GLU A 223 -20.08 -4.43 5.31
C GLU A 223 -18.62 -4.14 5.69
N PHE A 224 -17.77 -5.17 5.72
CA PHE A 224 -16.34 -4.97 5.95
C PHE A 224 -15.74 -4.01 4.91
N GLU A 225 -15.97 -4.28 3.62
CA GLU A 225 -15.41 -3.47 2.52
C GLU A 225 -15.95 -2.03 2.57
N ARG A 226 -17.25 -1.86 2.81
CA ARG A 226 -17.91 -0.54 2.89
C ARG A 226 -17.46 0.31 4.07
N ARG A 227 -17.04 -0.33 5.16
CA ARG A 227 -16.56 0.34 6.38
C ARG A 227 -15.05 0.46 6.42
N PHE A 228 -14.33 -0.14 5.48
CA PHE A 228 -12.87 -0.24 5.51
C PHE A 228 -12.21 1.15 5.58
N LEU A 229 -12.48 2.03 4.61
CA LEU A 229 -11.84 3.36 4.57
C LEU A 229 -12.19 4.21 5.80
N TRP A 230 -13.42 4.13 6.29
CA TRP A 230 -13.84 4.81 7.52
C TRP A 230 -13.06 4.29 8.75
N ARG A 231 -12.94 2.97 8.89
CA ARG A 231 -12.20 2.36 10.00
C ARG A 231 -10.70 2.66 9.92
N LEU A 232 -10.13 2.64 8.72
CA LEU A 232 -8.73 2.98 8.50
C LEU A 232 -8.44 4.44 8.87
N LEU A 233 -9.34 5.36 8.49
CA LEU A 233 -9.28 6.77 8.83
C LEU A 233 -9.33 6.99 10.36
N HIS A 234 -10.22 6.28 11.05
CA HIS A 234 -10.30 6.32 12.52
C HIS A 234 -9.05 5.75 13.20
N LYS A 235 -8.55 4.59 12.75
CA LYS A 235 -7.28 4.04 13.23
C LYS A 235 -6.14 5.03 13.08
N PHE A 236 -6.05 5.69 11.93
CA PHE A 236 -5.05 6.73 11.71
C PHE A 236 -5.17 7.86 12.74
N PHE A 237 -6.40 8.30 13.05
CA PHE A 237 -6.58 9.33 14.06
C PHE A 237 -6.19 8.88 15.46
N ASP A 238 -6.47 7.62 15.83
CA ASP A 238 -6.07 7.09 17.13
C ASP A 238 -4.53 7.12 17.25
N VAL A 239 -3.81 6.68 16.21
CA VAL A 239 -2.34 6.77 16.16
C VAL A 239 -1.83 8.22 16.19
N LEU A 240 -2.52 9.13 15.52
CA LEU A 240 -2.15 10.56 15.49
C LEU A 240 -2.36 11.23 16.86
N ASP A 241 -3.43 10.88 17.56
CA ASP A 241 -3.77 11.44 18.87
C ASP A 241 -2.85 10.92 19.98
N ASP A 242 -2.31 9.71 19.82
CA ASP A 242 -1.32 9.12 20.74
C ASP A 242 0.05 9.81 20.68
N ILE A 243 0.31 10.63 19.65
CA ILE A 243 1.57 11.36 19.53
C ILE A 243 1.62 12.50 20.58
N PRO A 244 2.63 12.51 21.49
CA PRO A 244 2.74 13.57 22.49
C PRO A 244 3.28 14.87 21.89
N LEU A 245 2.88 16.01 22.46
CA LEU A 245 3.36 17.33 22.05
C LEU A 245 4.86 17.51 22.29
N GLU A 246 5.37 16.98 23.40
CA GLU A 246 6.76 17.09 23.84
C GLU A 246 7.31 15.70 24.17
N GLY A 247 8.64 15.56 24.20
CA GLY A 247 9.32 14.29 24.48
C GLY A 247 9.69 13.50 23.24
N GLU A 248 10.27 12.32 23.45
CA GLU A 248 10.70 11.42 22.38
C GLU A 248 9.49 10.86 21.62
N ILE A 249 9.65 10.74 20.30
CA ILE A 249 8.66 10.16 19.40
C ILE A 249 9.32 9.09 18.53
N ASP A 250 8.61 7.99 18.32
CA ASP A 250 9.02 6.98 17.36
C ASP A 250 8.80 7.47 15.92
N MET A 251 9.88 7.56 15.15
CA MET A 251 9.81 8.01 13.75
C MET A 251 9.01 7.06 12.86
N LEU A 252 8.88 5.77 13.20
CA LEU A 252 8.03 4.85 12.42
C LEU A 252 6.55 5.22 12.58
N THR A 253 6.15 5.74 13.73
CA THR A 253 4.80 6.26 13.98
C THR A 253 4.55 7.53 13.16
N VAL A 254 5.53 8.44 13.07
CA VAL A 254 5.44 9.62 12.17
C VAL A 254 5.29 9.19 10.71
N HIS A 255 6.14 8.29 10.23
CA HIS A 255 6.06 7.78 8.86
C HIS A 255 4.74 7.07 8.57
N TYR A 256 4.17 6.35 9.54
CA TYR A 256 2.83 5.77 9.41
C TYR A 256 1.78 6.85 9.17
N CYS A 257 1.80 7.94 9.96
CA CYS A 257 0.88 9.06 9.78
C CYS A 257 1.04 9.73 8.41
N GLU A 258 2.27 9.89 7.93
CA GLU A 258 2.55 10.44 6.59
C GLU A 258 2.02 9.53 5.48
N ARG A 259 2.25 8.21 5.55
CA ARG A 259 1.72 7.24 4.57
C ARG A 259 0.19 7.17 4.59
N ALA A 260 -0.42 7.26 5.76
CA ALA A 260 -1.87 7.30 5.87
C ALA A 260 -2.44 8.57 5.21
N LEU A 261 -1.76 9.70 5.37
CA LEU A 261 -2.17 10.96 4.77
C LEU A 261 -1.96 10.97 3.25
N GLU A 262 -0.85 10.39 2.76
CA GLU A 262 -0.61 10.13 1.32
C GLU A 262 -1.77 9.34 0.70
N LEU A 263 -2.17 8.22 1.32
CA LEU A 263 -3.32 7.44 0.86
C LEU A 263 -4.61 8.26 0.76
N MET A 264 -4.88 9.15 1.72
CA MET A 264 -6.05 10.03 1.67
C MET A 264 -5.95 11.06 0.54
N ILE A 265 -4.75 11.57 0.28
CA ILE A 265 -4.49 12.51 -0.82
C ILE A 265 -4.79 11.83 -2.16
N ASP A 266 -4.29 10.61 -2.38
CA ASP A 266 -4.49 9.89 -3.65
C ASP A 266 -5.97 9.54 -3.88
N LEU A 267 -6.68 9.14 -2.81
CA LEU A 267 -8.13 8.94 -2.84
C LEU A 267 -8.88 10.21 -3.25
N GLU A 268 -8.47 11.38 -2.74
CA GLU A 268 -9.09 12.67 -3.03
C GLU A 268 -8.67 13.27 -4.37
N ALA A 269 -7.51 12.88 -4.91
CA ALA A 269 -6.96 13.39 -6.17
C ALA A 269 -7.58 12.72 -7.41
N LEU A 270 -8.14 11.51 -7.27
CA LEU A 270 -8.75 10.76 -8.36
C LEU A 270 -10.28 10.81 -8.29
N LEU A 271 -10.93 11.34 -9.34
CA LEU A 271 -12.39 11.51 -9.38
C LEU A 271 -13.19 10.22 -9.05
N PRO A 272 -12.82 9.01 -9.53
CA PRO A 272 -13.58 7.80 -9.24
C PRO A 272 -13.63 7.42 -7.75
N THR A 273 -12.57 7.71 -7.00
CA THR A 273 -12.48 7.44 -5.55
C THR A 273 -13.02 8.62 -4.74
N ARG A 274 -12.64 9.83 -5.13
CA ARG A 274 -13.06 11.09 -4.52
C ARG A 274 -14.57 11.19 -4.41
N ARG A 275 -15.29 10.86 -5.50
CA ARG A 275 -16.75 10.96 -5.62
C ARG A 275 -17.53 10.51 -4.39
N PHE A 276 -17.08 9.43 -3.74
CA PHE A 276 -17.74 8.92 -2.54
C PHE A 276 -16.91 9.09 -1.28
N PHE A 277 -15.58 9.12 -1.39
CA PHE A 277 -14.69 9.27 -0.24
C PHE A 277 -14.68 10.69 0.35
N ASN A 278 -14.84 11.74 -0.46
CA ASN A 278 -14.80 13.14 0.01
C ASN A 278 -15.82 13.40 1.13
N ALA A 279 -17.04 12.88 1.00
CA ALA A 279 -18.07 13.00 2.02
C ALA A 279 -17.68 12.29 3.34
N LEU A 280 -16.94 11.17 3.27
CA LEU A 280 -16.42 10.48 4.47
C LEU A 280 -15.32 11.33 5.13
N LEU A 281 -14.41 11.90 4.34
CA LEU A 281 -13.30 12.71 4.82
C LEU A 281 -13.80 13.98 5.55
N ASP A 282 -14.85 14.62 5.02
CA ASP A 282 -15.49 15.77 5.65
C ASP A 282 -16.23 15.38 6.94
N ALA A 283 -17.04 14.31 6.88
CA ALA A 283 -17.82 13.83 8.02
C ALA A 283 -16.95 13.33 9.19
N SER A 284 -15.74 12.85 8.92
CA SER A 284 -14.79 12.45 9.95
C SER A 284 -13.99 13.62 10.54
N HIS A 285 -14.17 14.83 10.00
CA HIS A 285 -13.41 16.03 10.34
C HIS A 285 -11.89 15.85 10.21
N ALA A 286 -11.45 15.07 9.20
CA ALA A 286 -10.04 14.67 9.05
C ALA A 286 -9.10 15.88 9.05
N ILE A 287 -9.41 16.89 8.23
CA ILE A 287 -8.61 18.11 8.14
C ILE A 287 -8.48 18.77 9.52
N THR A 288 -9.59 18.95 10.24
CA THR A 288 -9.60 19.62 11.55
C THR A 288 -8.78 18.83 12.56
N ARG A 289 -8.97 17.50 12.65
CA ARG A 289 -8.20 16.64 13.57
C ARG A 289 -6.71 16.72 13.28
N CYS A 290 -6.30 16.58 12.02
CA CYS A 290 -4.89 16.71 11.64
C CYS A 290 -4.32 18.09 11.98
N THR A 291 -5.11 19.15 11.80
CA THR A 291 -4.70 20.54 12.09
C THR A 291 -4.48 20.80 13.57
N LEU A 292 -5.22 20.11 14.43
CA LEU A 292 -5.17 20.29 15.88
C LEU A 292 -4.23 19.28 16.57
N SER A 293 -3.71 18.31 15.82
CA SER A 293 -2.81 17.27 16.34
C SER A 293 -1.54 17.85 16.98
N ALA A 294 -0.92 17.06 17.85
CA ALA A 294 0.40 17.39 18.39
C ALA A 294 1.46 17.46 17.28
N LEU A 295 1.42 16.52 16.33
CA LEU A 295 2.42 16.35 15.28
C LEU A 295 2.63 17.62 14.43
N ILE A 296 1.60 18.42 14.17
CA ILE A 296 1.73 19.66 13.39
C ILE A 296 2.62 20.73 14.06
N ARG A 297 2.79 20.64 15.38
CA ARG A 297 3.59 21.59 16.19
C ARG A 297 5.02 21.10 16.41
N ARG A 298 5.35 19.93 15.86
CA ARG A 298 6.64 19.26 16.04
C ARG A 298 7.52 19.42 14.80
N GLU A 299 8.83 19.46 14.99
CA GLU A 299 9.78 19.51 13.88
C GLU A 299 9.75 18.22 13.06
N GLU A 300 9.55 17.07 13.72
CA GLU A 300 9.43 15.77 13.06
C GLU A 300 8.19 15.70 12.15
N GLY A 301 7.19 16.54 12.39
CA GLY A 301 5.96 16.60 11.60
C GLY A 301 6.03 17.49 10.36
N ALA A 302 7.21 17.97 9.94
CA ALA A 302 7.35 18.91 8.82
C ALA A 302 6.72 18.37 7.51
N LEU A 303 7.03 17.14 7.12
CA LEU A 303 6.45 16.52 5.91
C LEU A 303 4.95 16.26 6.09
N PHE A 304 4.52 15.81 7.27
CA PHE A 304 3.09 15.69 7.59
C PHE A 304 2.33 17.02 7.38
N CYS A 305 2.93 18.16 7.73
CA CYS A 305 2.34 19.48 7.49
C CYS A 305 2.16 19.77 5.99
N GLU A 306 3.17 19.47 5.16
CA GLU A 306 3.12 19.67 3.71
C GLU A 306 2.03 18.79 3.06
N LEU A 307 1.99 17.51 3.43
CA LEU A 307 0.96 16.57 2.99
C LEU A 307 -0.44 17.04 3.43
N LEU A 308 -0.59 17.57 4.65
CA LEU A 308 -1.87 18.10 5.11
C LEU A 308 -2.33 19.31 4.28
N GLN A 309 -1.41 20.16 3.81
CA GLN A 309 -1.76 21.24 2.90
C GLN A 309 -2.24 20.71 1.55
N MET A 310 -1.61 19.67 1.01
CA MET A 310 -2.07 19.01 -0.21
C MET A 310 -3.45 18.38 -0.03
N LEU A 311 -3.69 17.67 1.08
CA LEU A 311 -5.01 17.08 1.35
C LEU A 311 -6.08 18.16 1.46
N ARG A 312 -5.80 19.29 2.13
CA ARG A 312 -6.72 20.43 2.20
C ARG A 312 -7.07 20.99 0.83
N PHE A 313 -6.08 21.08 -0.06
CA PHE A 313 -6.29 21.54 -1.43
C PHE A 313 -7.26 20.63 -2.17
N TYR A 314 -6.99 19.31 -2.18
CA TYR A 314 -7.88 18.37 -2.86
C TYR A 314 -9.26 18.32 -2.20
N ALA A 315 -9.35 18.22 -0.87
CA ALA A 315 -10.62 18.15 -0.16
C ALA A 315 -11.59 19.29 -0.50
N LYS A 316 -11.07 20.48 -0.81
CA LYS A 316 -11.86 21.68 -1.17
C LYS A 316 -11.78 22.04 -2.65
N PHE A 317 -11.23 21.16 -3.49
CA PHE A 317 -11.09 21.43 -4.91
C PHE A 317 -12.48 21.60 -5.54
N GLU A 318 -12.69 22.70 -6.27
CA GLU A 318 -13.98 23.08 -6.83
C GLU A 318 -14.30 22.24 -8.08
N ILE A 319 -14.75 21.00 -7.84
CA ILE A 319 -15.21 20.06 -8.87
C ILE A 319 -16.55 19.45 -8.46
N ASP A 320 -17.39 19.14 -9.45
CA ASP A 320 -18.58 18.34 -9.22
C ASP A 320 -18.16 16.87 -9.01
N ASP A 321 -18.33 16.39 -7.78
CA ASP A 321 -17.97 15.03 -7.41
C ASP A 321 -18.93 13.98 -8.03
N VAL A 322 -20.14 14.37 -8.47
CA VAL A 322 -21.22 13.43 -8.84
C VAL A 322 -21.73 13.57 -10.27
#